data_AF-A0A535AR64-F1
#
_entry.id   AF-A0A535AR64-F1
#
_cell.length_a   1.000
_cell.length_b   1.000
_cell.length_c   1.000
_cell.angle_alpha   90.00
_cell.angle_beta   90.00
_cell.angle_gamma   90.00
#
_symmetry.space_group_name_H-M   'P 1'
#
loop_
_entity.id
_entity.type
_entity.pdbx_description
1 polymer ?
#
loop_
_entity_poly.entity_id
_entity_poly.type
_entity_poly.pdbx_seq_one_letter_code
_entity_poly.pdbx_strand_id
1 'polypeptide(L)'
;MVKMTQQYVAGELSLRLGELQAVATDQERACEIARLRYEAERAPHTALGSVVVRALGLANRFCWDSLECGDALAFSRRVAICADLWEFSVCACLVEEVLAFD
;
A
#
# COMPACT_ATOMS: atom_id res chain seq x y z
N MET A 1 6.45 -6.57 -21.88
CA MET A 1 6.51 -5.67 -20.71
C MET A 1 6.86 -4.27 -21.19
N VAL A 2 5.96 -3.29 -20.99
CA VAL A 2 6.32 -1.87 -21.14
C VAL A 2 7.23 -1.52 -19.97
N LYS A 3 8.43 -1.03 -20.25
CA LYS A 3 9.38 -0.63 -19.21
C LYS A 3 8.92 0.71 -18.63
N MET A 4 8.17 0.65 -17.53
CA MET A 4 7.81 1.85 -16.77
C MET A 4 9.09 2.49 -16.22
N THR A 5 9.11 3.82 -16.18
CA THR A 5 10.25 4.52 -15.56
C THR A 5 10.18 4.33 -14.05
N GLN A 6 11.34 4.22 -13.41
CA GLN A 6 11.42 4.10 -11.94
C GLN A 6 10.66 5.25 -11.24
N GLN A 7 10.71 6.46 -11.82
CA GLN A 7 10.02 7.63 -11.29
C GLN A 7 8.50 7.50 -11.35
N TYR A 8 7.96 6.89 -12.41
CA TYR A 8 6.53 6.62 -12.52
C TYR A 8 6.08 5.63 -11.44
N VAL A 9 6.80 4.51 -11.29
CA VAL A 9 6.47 3.49 -10.28
C VAL A 9 6.54 4.05 -8.86
N ALA A 10 7.58 4.83 -8.54
CA ALA A 10 7.72 5.49 -7.25
C ALA A 10 6.60 6.51 -6.98
N GLY A 11 6.22 7.31 -8.00
CA GLY A 11 5.15 8.31 -7.88
C GLY A 11 3.77 7.68 -7.68
N GLU A 12 3.43 6.67 -8.48
CA GLU A 12 2.18 5.93 -8.37
C GLU A 12 2.05 5.17 -7.03
N LEU A 13 3.16 4.63 -6.53
CA LEU A 13 3.21 4.04 -5.18
C LEU A 13 2.97 5.11 -4.12
N SER A 14 3.65 6.27 -4.19
CA SER A 14 3.46 7.36 -3.23
C SER A 14 2.03 7.91 -3.22
N LEU A 15 1.37 7.96 -4.38
CA LEU A 15 -0.03 8.36 -4.51
C LEU A 15 -0.96 7.44 -3.70
N ARG A 16 -0.86 6.12 -3.93
CA ARG A 16 -1.67 5.10 -3.23
C ARG A 16 -1.40 5.08 -1.73
N LEU A 17 -0.15 5.24 -1.34
CA LEU A 17 0.21 5.43 0.07
C LEU A 17 -0.39 6.72 0.65
N GLY A 18 -0.56 7.78 -0.15
CA GLY A 18 -1.26 8.98 0.26
C GLY A 18 -2.75 8.75 0.52
N GLU A 19 -3.41 7.94 -0.30
CA GLU A 19 -4.80 7.53 -0.08
C GLU A 19 -4.94 6.69 1.19
N LEU A 20 -4.01 5.75 1.40
CA LEU A 20 -3.97 4.96 2.64
C LEU A 20 -3.75 5.84 3.87
N GLN A 21 -2.88 6.86 3.77
CA GLN A 21 -2.65 7.82 4.85
C GLN A 21 -3.92 8.61 5.18
N ALA A 22 -4.70 9.01 4.17
CA ALA A 22 -5.92 9.79 4.36
C ALA A 22 -7.03 9.03 5.10
N VAL A 23 -7.00 7.70 5.08
CA VAL A 23 -7.99 6.84 5.77
C VAL A 23 -7.49 6.28 7.11
N ALA A 24 -6.29 6.66 7.54
CA ALA A 24 -5.75 6.29 8.84
C ALA A 24 -6.60 6.88 9.98
N THR A 25 -6.81 6.09 11.03
CA THR A 25 -7.64 6.44 12.19
C THR A 25 -6.93 7.28 13.23
N ASP A 26 -5.61 7.22 13.26
CA ASP A 26 -4.78 7.89 14.24
C ASP A 26 -3.51 8.46 13.61
N GLN A 27 -2.94 9.42 14.33
CA GLN A 27 -1.80 10.18 13.88
C GLN A 27 -0.53 9.35 13.78
N GLU A 28 -0.37 8.32 14.62
CA GLU A 28 0.82 7.47 14.61
C GLU A 28 0.88 6.67 13.31
N ARG A 29 -0.21 6.00 12.95
CA ARG A 29 -0.33 5.25 11.70
C ARG A 29 -0.26 6.15 10.48
N ALA A 30 -0.85 7.35 10.53
CA ALA A 30 -0.70 8.34 9.47
C ALA A 30 0.77 8.75 9.28
N CYS A 31 1.53 8.91 10.37
CA CYS A 31 2.97 9.20 10.31
C CYS A 31 3.78 8.02 9.77
N GLU A 32 3.43 6.78 10.13
CA GLU A 32 4.08 5.59 9.57
C GLU A 32 3.91 5.51 8.06
N ILE A 33 2.69 5.77 7.55
CA ILE A 33 2.45 5.80 6.10
C ILE A 33 3.16 6.97 5.43
N ALA A 34 3.22 8.14 6.07
CA ALA A 34 3.99 9.27 5.55
C ALA A 34 5.48 8.94 5.39
N ARG A 35 6.05 8.15 6.31
CA ARG A 35 7.43 7.63 6.18
C ARG A 35 7.56 6.69 4.99
N LEU A 36 6.61 5.77 4.79
CA LEU A 36 6.60 4.88 3.64
C LEU A 36 6.50 5.65 2.31
N ARG A 37 5.72 6.72 2.24
CA ARG A 37 5.66 7.63 1.07
C ARG A 37 7.02 8.24 0.77
N TYR A 38 7.65 8.80 1.80
CA TYR A 38 8.98 9.38 1.68
C TYR A 38 10.03 8.35 1.24
N GLU A 39 9.96 7.12 1.75
CA GLU A 39 10.81 6.01 1.31
C GLU A 39 10.53 5.64 -0.16
N ALA A 40 9.26 5.52 -0.57
CA ALA A 40 8.89 5.19 -1.95
C ALA A 40 9.47 6.18 -2.97
N GLU A 41 9.46 7.47 -2.66
CA GLU A 41 9.96 8.52 -3.56
C GLU A 41 11.49 8.57 -3.68
N ARG A 42 12.22 8.03 -2.70
CA ARG A 42 13.68 8.20 -2.59
C ARG A 42 14.47 6.90 -2.71
N ALA A 43 13.83 5.77 -2.46
CA ALA A 43 14.48 4.48 -2.49
C ALA A 43 14.77 4.03 -3.93
N PRO A 44 15.84 3.22 -4.13
CA PRO A 44 16.04 2.55 -5.40
C PRO A 44 14.87 1.59 -5.69
N HIS A 45 14.61 1.32 -6.97
CA HIS A 45 13.51 0.42 -7.39
C HIS A 45 13.53 -0.94 -6.67
N THR A 46 14.70 -1.50 -6.42
CA THR A 46 14.88 -2.79 -5.73
C THR A 46 14.40 -2.80 -4.28
N ALA A 47 14.23 -1.64 -3.66
CA ALA A 47 13.74 -1.52 -2.29
C ALA A 47 12.23 -1.24 -2.21
N LEU A 48 11.57 -0.91 -3.33
CA LEU A 48 10.15 -0.56 -3.36
C LEU A 48 9.24 -1.74 -2.96
N GLY A 49 9.64 -2.99 -3.25
CA GLY A 49 8.91 -4.17 -2.80
C GLY A 49 8.79 -4.26 -1.27
N SER A 50 9.84 -3.90 -0.54
CA SER A 50 9.80 -3.85 0.93
C SER A 50 8.83 -2.77 1.45
N VAL A 51 8.79 -1.62 0.78
CA VAL A 51 7.85 -0.53 1.10
C VAL A 51 6.41 -1.01 0.91
N VAL A 52 6.13 -1.69 -0.20
CA VAL A 52 4.81 -2.28 -0.49
C VAL A 52 4.40 -3.28 0.59
N VAL A 53 5.26 -4.23 0.95
CA VAL A 53 4.94 -5.26 1.96
C VAL A 53 4.59 -4.61 3.30
N ARG A 54 5.35 -3.60 3.72
CA ARG A 54 5.06 -2.85 4.96
C ARG A 54 3.75 -2.09 4.88
N ALA A 55 3.45 -1.48 3.73
CA ALA A 55 2.21 -0.75 3.49
C ALA A 55 0.99 -1.67 3.49
N LEU A 56 1.07 -2.84 2.85
CA LEU A 56 0.01 -3.85 2.87
C LEU A 56 -0.23 -4.39 4.28
N GLY A 57 0.85 -4.61 5.06
CA GLY A 57 0.73 -4.97 6.46
C GLY A 57 -0.01 -3.93 7.30
N LEU A 58 0.21 -2.64 7.03
CA LEU A 58 -0.52 -1.53 7.65
C LEU A 58 -1.99 -1.47 7.19
N ALA A 59 -2.24 -1.56 5.89
CA ALA A 59 -3.59 -1.55 5.32
C ALA A 59 -4.44 -2.72 5.87
N ASN A 60 -3.84 -3.90 6.02
CA ASN A 60 -4.48 -5.06 6.63
C ASN A 60 -4.88 -4.79 8.09
N ARG A 61 -4.01 -4.15 8.89
CA ARG A 61 -4.37 -3.72 10.25
C ARG A 61 -5.56 -2.77 10.26
N PHE A 62 -5.62 -1.82 9.32
CA PHE A 62 -6.75 -0.89 9.26
C PHE A 62 -8.06 -1.62 8.93
N CYS A 63 -8.00 -2.66 8.10
CA CYS A 63 -9.17 -3.49 7.82
C CYS A 63 -9.66 -4.20 9.09
N TRP A 64 -8.77 -4.79 9.87
CA TRP A 64 -9.11 -5.41 11.16
C TRP A 64 -9.75 -4.44 12.14
N ASP A 65 -9.16 -3.25 12.32
CA ASP A 65 -9.75 -2.22 13.19
C ASP A 65 -11.18 -1.83 12.80
N SER A 66 -11.47 -1.73 11.50
CA SER A 66 -12.84 -1.45 11.03
C SER A 66 -13.80 -2.59 11.37
N LEU A 67 -13.34 -3.84 11.26
CA LEU A 67 -14.15 -5.00 11.64
C LEU A 67 -14.40 -5.03 13.15
N GLU A 68 -13.37 -4.77 13.96
CA GLU A 68 -13.49 -4.69 15.42
C GLU A 68 -14.45 -3.59 15.88
N CYS A 69 -14.47 -2.45 15.17
CA CYS A 69 -15.38 -1.34 15.45
C CYS A 69 -16.78 -1.52 14.81
N GLY A 70 -17.01 -2.57 14.01
CA GLY A 70 -18.26 -2.78 13.29
C GLY A 70 -18.53 -1.75 12.17
N ASP A 71 -17.52 -1.02 11.71
CA ASP A 71 -17.65 0.01 10.68
C ASP A 71 -17.45 -0.58 9.27
N ALA A 72 -18.54 -1.11 8.72
CA ALA A 72 -18.56 -1.73 7.38
C ALA A 72 -18.21 -0.75 6.25
N LEU A 73 -18.50 0.55 6.40
CA LEU A 73 -18.19 1.55 5.39
C LEU A 73 -16.69 1.87 5.38
N ALA A 74 -16.08 2.04 6.55
CA ALA A 74 -14.64 2.20 6.67
C ALA A 74 -13.90 0.95 6.18
N PHE A 75 -14.39 -0.24 6.53
CA PHE A 75 -13.84 -1.50 6.04
C PHE A 75 -13.83 -1.54 4.51
N SER A 76 -14.99 -1.30 3.88
CA SER A 76 -15.12 -1.36 2.41
C SER A 76 -14.18 -0.39 1.70
N ARG A 77 -14.03 0.84 2.23
CA ARG A 77 -13.08 1.84 1.68
C ARG A 77 -11.63 1.38 1.82
N ARG A 78 -11.25 0.83 2.97
CA ARG A 78 -9.87 0.37 3.24
C ARG A 78 -9.50 -0.85 2.40
N VAL A 79 -10.43 -1.78 2.23
CA VAL A 79 -10.22 -2.95 1.36
C VAL A 79 -10.03 -2.53 -0.10
N ALA A 80 -10.79 -1.55 -0.58
CA ALA A 80 -10.62 -1.04 -1.95
C ALA A 80 -9.21 -0.44 -2.17
N ILE A 81 -8.71 0.36 -1.22
CA ILE A 81 -7.35 0.93 -1.28
C ILE A 81 -6.29 -0.20 -1.20
N CYS A 82 -6.50 -1.19 -0.35
CA CYS A 82 -5.60 -2.33 -0.21
C CYS A 82 -5.52 -3.16 -1.52
N ALA A 83 -6.68 -3.39 -2.16
CA ALA A 83 -6.77 -4.11 -3.43
C ALA A 83 -6.05 -3.36 -4.56
N ASP A 84 -6.28 -2.05 -4.70
CA ASP A 84 -5.57 -1.24 -5.71
C ASP A 84 -4.05 -1.18 -5.45
N LEU A 85 -3.63 -1.06 -4.19
CA LEU A 85 -2.21 -1.13 -3.82
C LEU A 85 -1.58 -2.48 -4.17
N TRP A 86 -2.27 -3.58 -3.91
CA TRP A 86 -1.81 -4.93 -4.26
C TRP A 86 -1.71 -5.10 -5.79
N GLU A 87 -2.77 -4.80 -6.51
CA GLU A 87 -2.85 -4.94 -7.97
C GLU A 87 -1.75 -4.14 -8.67
N PHE A 88 -1.57 -2.88 -8.28
CA PHE A 88 -0.49 -2.04 -8.78
C PHE A 88 0.88 -2.68 -8.51
N SER A 89 1.10 -3.20 -7.31
CA SER A 89 2.40 -3.74 -6.90
C SER A 89 2.77 -5.01 -7.66
N VAL A 90 1.79 -5.87 -7.94
CA VAL A 90 1.96 -7.05 -8.81
C VAL A 90 2.24 -6.60 -10.25
N CYS A 91 1.44 -5.68 -10.78
CA CYS A 91 1.61 -5.16 -12.15
C CYS A 91 2.95 -4.44 -12.37
N ALA A 92 3.46 -3.77 -11.34
CA ALA A 92 4.76 -3.10 -11.33
C ALA A 92 5.93 -4.05 -11.01
N CYS A 93 5.66 -5.34 -10.80
CA CYS A 93 6.64 -6.37 -10.41
C CYS A 93 7.44 -5.99 -9.14
N LEU A 94 6.78 -5.32 -8.18
CA LEU A 94 7.36 -4.97 -6.88
C LEU A 94 7.23 -6.10 -5.86
N VAL A 95 6.17 -6.89 -6.00
CA VAL A 95 5.92 -8.11 -5.24
C VAL A 95 5.51 -9.21 -6.21
N GLU A 96 5.84 -10.45 -5.87
CA GLU A 96 5.34 -11.60 -6.61
C GLU A 96 3.94 -11.95 -6.12
N GLU A 97 3.05 -12.25 -7.06
CA GLU A 97 1.78 -12.90 -6.72
C GLU A 97 2.13 -14.28 -6.14
N VAL A 98 1.83 -14.50 -4.87
CA VAL A 98 1.93 -15.84 -4.30
C VAL A 98 0.81 -16.65 -4.95
N LEU A 99 1.14 -17.32 -6.07
CA LEU A 99 0.31 -18.36 -6.66
C LEU A 99 0.30 -19.52 -5.66
N ALA A 100 -0.59 -19.45 -4.68
CA ALA A 100 -0.90 -20.58 -3.81
C ALA A 100 -1.57 -21.64 -4.68
N PHE A 101 -0.76 -22.50 -5.29
CA PHE A 101 -1.19 -23.82 -5.71
C PHE A 101 -1.05 -24.74 -4.51
N ASP A 102 -2.13 -24.87 -3.73
CA ASP A 102 -2.41 -26.04 -2.87
C ASP A 102 -3.85 -26.50 -3.17
#